data_AF-A0A524LPY6-F1
#
_entry.id   AF-A0A524LPY6-F1
#
_cell.length_a   1.000
_cell.length_b   1.000
_cell.length_c   1.000
_cell.angle_alpha   90.00
_cell.angle_beta   90.00
_cell.angle_gamma   90.00
#
_symmetry.space_group_name_H-M   'P 1'
#
loop_
_entity.id
_entity.type
_entity.pdbx_description
1 polymer ?
#
loop_
_entity_poly.entity_id
_entity_poly.type
_entity_poly.pdbx_seq_one_letter_code
_entity_poly.pdbx_strand_id
1 'polypeptide(L)'
;MSERQESTVKNFSFIITILAVIASLGGIFGNIYRDDPWSTAQLIGQDVATILISVFLIFVAVSTNLKAKFIQAGVLAYFIYTYLTYAFGPKLNPLFLVYVAIIPLSILAFVFALIQIYRLLIKEESHWTFRIASLYLLAMGLMLSLLWLFDIYSYLIGEPFLKNPGGAPYQEIYALDLGIVVPACFYGGIQLLRRKQSGYIISAIMLVKSATMGLALISMTIAVYLQGYELEGVLVILWAIITVAGLILSLLLLRRFQLTPGKR
;
A
#
# COMPACT_ATOMS: atom_id res chain seq x y z
N MET A 1 8.92 -5.00 28.29
CA MET A 1 7.84 -5.38 27.33
C MET A 1 8.42 -5.50 25.91
N SER A 2 9.38 -6.40 25.69
CA SER A 2 10.30 -6.32 24.52
C SER A 2 10.58 -7.61 23.73
N GLU A 3 9.84 -8.71 23.95
CA GLU A 3 9.96 -9.92 23.10
C GLU A 3 8.58 -10.42 22.66
N ARG A 4 7.61 -10.39 23.59
CA ARG A 4 6.23 -10.83 23.32
C ARG A 4 5.56 -10.06 22.19
N GLN A 5 5.75 -8.73 22.11
CA GLN A 5 5.19 -7.90 21.02
C GLN A 5 5.85 -8.17 19.66
N GLU A 6 7.16 -8.47 19.65
CA GLU A 6 7.90 -8.78 18.43
C GLU A 6 7.48 -10.15 17.88
N SER A 7 7.32 -11.13 18.77
CA SER A 7 6.70 -12.43 18.46
C SER A 7 5.28 -12.27 17.93
N THR A 8 4.46 -11.38 18.51
CA THR A 8 3.10 -11.12 18.02
C THR A 8 3.06 -10.57 16.59
N VAL A 9 3.84 -9.53 16.28
CA VAL A 9 3.88 -8.93 14.94
C VAL A 9 4.35 -9.95 13.90
N LYS A 10 5.37 -10.74 14.25
CA LYS A 10 5.86 -11.84 13.41
C LYS A 10 4.74 -12.86 13.16
N ASN A 11 4.10 -13.38 14.20
CA ASN A 11 3.04 -14.38 14.08
C ASN A 11 1.86 -13.89 13.22
N PHE A 12 1.42 -12.64 13.42
CA PHE A 12 0.39 -12.06 12.57
C PHE A 12 0.84 -11.92 11.12
N SER A 13 2.10 -11.52 10.87
CA SER A 13 2.63 -11.44 9.51
C SER A 13 2.63 -12.80 8.80
N PHE A 14 2.94 -13.89 9.52
CA PHE A 14 2.83 -15.25 8.98
C PHE A 14 1.39 -15.65 8.66
N ILE A 15 0.45 -15.40 9.57
CA ILE A 15 -0.97 -15.73 9.36
C ILE A 15 -1.53 -14.92 8.19
N ILE A 16 -1.26 -13.61 8.14
CA ILE A 16 -1.65 -12.73 7.02
C ILE A 16 -1.11 -13.27 5.71
N THR A 17 0.17 -13.66 5.66
CA THR A 17 0.78 -14.22 4.45
C THR A 17 0.09 -15.48 3.98
N ILE A 18 -0.19 -16.44 4.89
CA ILE A 18 -0.86 -17.69 4.54
C ILE A 18 -2.26 -17.40 3.99
N LEU A 19 -3.04 -16.58 4.69
CA LEU A 19 -4.40 -16.23 4.26
C LEU A 19 -4.39 -15.47 2.94
N ALA A 20 -3.44 -14.56 2.74
CA ALA A 20 -3.31 -13.79 1.52
C ALA A 20 -2.91 -14.64 0.31
N VAL A 21 -1.98 -15.58 0.50
CA VAL A 21 -1.62 -16.53 -0.56
C VAL A 21 -2.80 -17.45 -0.89
N ILE A 22 -3.56 -17.91 0.11
CA ILE A 22 -4.79 -18.69 -0.14
C ILE A 22 -5.81 -17.86 -0.92
N ALA A 23 -6.06 -16.62 -0.49
CA ALA A 23 -6.94 -15.69 -1.18
C ALA A 23 -6.54 -15.51 -2.65
N SER A 24 -5.26 -15.21 -2.89
CA SER A 24 -4.77 -14.92 -4.23
C SER A 24 -4.67 -16.13 -5.13
N LEU A 25 -4.30 -17.30 -4.62
CA LEU A 25 -4.36 -18.54 -5.40
C LEU A 25 -5.80 -18.93 -5.74
N GLY A 26 -6.73 -18.75 -4.80
CA GLY A 26 -8.16 -18.97 -5.06
C GLY A 26 -8.74 -17.98 -6.07
N GLY A 27 -8.31 -16.73 -6.06
CA GLY A 27 -8.64 -15.72 -7.07
C GLY A 27 -8.14 -16.10 -8.47
N ILE A 28 -6.85 -16.42 -8.59
CA ILE A 28 -6.19 -16.73 -9.86
C ILE A 28 -6.72 -18.05 -10.48
N PHE A 29 -6.87 -19.11 -9.69
CA PHE A 29 -7.15 -20.46 -10.21
C PHE A 29 -8.57 -20.96 -9.93
N GLY A 30 -9.28 -20.36 -8.99
CA GLY A 30 -10.56 -20.87 -8.49
C GLY A 30 -11.81 -20.35 -9.21
N ASN A 31 -11.66 -19.43 -10.17
CA ASN A 31 -12.77 -18.79 -10.88
C ASN A 31 -13.86 -18.26 -9.92
N ILE A 32 -13.42 -17.56 -8.86
CA ILE A 32 -14.31 -17.12 -7.77
C ILE A 32 -14.89 -15.72 -8.00
N TYR A 33 -14.27 -14.92 -8.86
CA TYR A 33 -14.70 -13.55 -9.15
C TYR A 33 -15.94 -13.57 -10.04
N ARG A 34 -16.92 -12.72 -9.69
CA ARG A 34 -18.25 -12.66 -10.35
C ARG A 34 -18.49 -11.32 -11.03
N ASP A 35 -17.46 -10.49 -11.03
CA ASP A 35 -17.43 -9.14 -11.58
C ASP A 35 -17.39 -9.20 -13.11
N ASP A 36 -17.48 -8.05 -13.76
CA ASP A 36 -17.29 -8.00 -15.22
C ASP A 36 -15.84 -8.42 -15.60
N PRO A 37 -15.57 -8.78 -16.85
CA PRO A 37 -14.25 -9.29 -17.25
C PRO A 37 -13.11 -8.31 -17.00
N TRP A 38 -13.36 -7.00 -17.13
CA TRP A 38 -12.35 -5.98 -16.88
C TRP A 38 -11.98 -5.89 -15.40
N SER A 39 -12.99 -5.82 -14.52
CA SER A 39 -12.80 -5.84 -13.06
C SER A 39 -12.15 -7.13 -12.58
N THR A 40 -12.57 -8.27 -13.13
CA THR A 40 -11.99 -9.59 -12.81
C THR A 40 -10.51 -9.66 -13.17
N ALA A 41 -10.12 -9.12 -14.33
CA ALA A 41 -8.73 -9.07 -14.75
C ALA A 41 -7.86 -8.26 -13.78
N GLN A 42 -8.38 -7.13 -13.29
CA GLN A 42 -7.70 -6.34 -12.27
C GLN A 42 -7.54 -7.10 -10.96
N LEU A 43 -8.58 -7.79 -10.48
CA LEU A 43 -8.48 -8.57 -9.24
C LEU A 43 -7.43 -9.67 -9.36
N ILE A 44 -7.41 -10.41 -10.47
CA ILE A 44 -6.38 -11.42 -10.75
C ILE A 44 -4.98 -10.80 -10.82
N GLY A 45 -4.82 -9.63 -11.47
CA GLY A 45 -3.55 -8.93 -11.51
C GLY A 45 -3.07 -8.47 -10.13
N GLN A 46 -3.98 -7.98 -9.29
CA GLN A 46 -3.71 -7.63 -7.89
C GLN A 46 -3.29 -8.85 -7.07
N ASP A 47 -3.91 -10.01 -7.30
CA ASP A 47 -3.55 -11.27 -6.64
C ASP A 47 -2.12 -11.72 -6.95
N VAL A 48 -1.72 -11.64 -8.23
CA VAL A 48 -0.35 -11.99 -8.65
C VAL A 48 0.69 -11.16 -7.91
N ALA A 49 0.48 -9.84 -7.82
CA ALA A 49 1.37 -8.96 -7.07
C ALA A 49 1.33 -9.24 -5.56
N THR A 50 0.14 -9.53 -5.02
CA THR A 50 -0.06 -9.80 -3.60
C THR A 50 0.67 -11.06 -3.15
N ILE A 51 0.79 -12.10 -3.98
CA ILE A 51 1.61 -13.29 -3.65
C ILE A 51 3.07 -12.89 -3.43
N LEU A 52 3.67 -12.11 -4.35
CA LEU A 52 5.05 -11.65 -4.23
C LEU A 52 5.27 -10.79 -2.99
N ILE A 53 4.34 -9.87 -2.72
CA ILE A 53 4.39 -8.97 -1.56
C ILE A 53 4.20 -9.75 -0.25
N SER A 54 3.38 -10.80 -0.26
CA SER A 54 3.18 -11.70 0.90
C SER A 54 4.46 -12.46 1.23
N VAL A 55 5.13 -13.01 0.22
CA VAL A 55 6.44 -13.67 0.41
C VAL A 55 7.47 -12.67 0.95
N PHE A 56 7.50 -11.45 0.40
CA PHE A 56 8.37 -10.39 0.89
C PHE A 56 8.10 -10.02 2.36
N LEU A 57 6.83 -10.00 2.79
CA LEU A 57 6.45 -9.72 4.18
C LEU A 57 7.11 -10.70 5.16
N ILE A 58 7.20 -12.00 4.82
CA ILE A 58 7.87 -12.99 5.67
C ILE A 58 9.35 -12.64 5.85
N PHE A 59 10.07 -12.35 4.76
CA PHE A 59 11.49 -12.00 4.80
C PHE A 59 11.76 -10.79 5.69
N VAL A 60 10.90 -9.78 5.62
CA VAL A 60 11.02 -8.58 6.44
C VAL A 60 10.63 -8.88 7.90
N ALA A 61 9.61 -9.70 8.15
CA ALA A 61 9.13 -10.05 9.49
C ALA A 61 10.13 -10.89 10.31
N VAL A 62 11.02 -11.65 9.65
CA VAL A 62 12.09 -12.41 10.33
C VAL A 62 13.40 -11.63 10.44
N SER A 63 13.50 -10.47 9.80
CA SER A 63 14.71 -9.66 9.83
C SER A 63 14.95 -9.05 11.20
N THR A 64 16.18 -9.17 11.70
CA THR A 64 16.62 -8.52 12.95
C THR A 64 17.01 -7.06 12.74
N ASN A 65 17.04 -6.56 11.49
CA ASN A 65 17.40 -5.19 11.19
C ASN A 65 16.28 -4.22 11.59
N LEU A 66 16.60 -3.19 12.39
CA LEU A 66 15.61 -2.20 12.84
C LEU A 66 14.90 -1.47 11.68
N LYS A 67 15.57 -1.32 10.53
CA LYS A 67 14.98 -0.72 9.31
C LYS A 67 13.86 -1.58 8.74
N ALA A 68 13.92 -2.91 8.93
CA ALA A 68 12.89 -3.84 8.50
C ALA A 68 11.53 -3.53 9.16
N LYS A 69 11.51 -2.97 10.38
CA LYS A 69 10.26 -2.58 11.05
C LYS A 69 9.47 -1.54 10.25
N PHE A 70 10.15 -0.57 9.64
CA PHE A 70 9.52 0.44 8.77
C PHE A 70 8.99 -0.18 7.48
N ILE A 71 9.77 -1.09 6.88
CA ILE A 71 9.35 -1.82 5.67
C ILE A 71 8.13 -2.68 5.98
N GLN A 72 8.15 -3.41 7.10
CA GLN A 72 7.04 -4.24 7.54
C GLN A 72 5.78 -3.42 7.74
N ALA A 73 5.88 -2.26 8.39
CA ALA A 73 4.74 -1.36 8.55
C ALA A 73 4.21 -0.85 7.21
N GLY A 74 5.08 -0.50 6.25
CA GLY A 74 4.67 -0.13 4.89
C GLY A 74 3.95 -1.24 4.13
N VAL A 75 4.48 -2.47 4.20
CA VAL A 75 3.84 -3.66 3.58
C VAL A 75 2.51 -3.97 4.27
N LEU A 76 2.42 -3.90 5.60
CA LEU A 76 1.16 -4.08 6.33
C LEU A 76 0.13 -3.01 5.95
N ALA A 77 0.55 -1.76 5.71
CA ALA A 77 -0.35 -0.72 5.19
C ALA A 77 -0.89 -1.04 3.78
N TYR A 78 -0.10 -1.73 2.95
CA TYR A 78 -0.58 -2.28 1.67
C TYR A 78 -1.62 -3.38 1.88
N PHE A 79 -1.41 -4.30 2.84
CA PHE A 79 -2.39 -5.34 3.17
C PHE A 79 -3.71 -4.75 3.68
N ILE A 80 -3.65 -3.76 4.58
CA ILE A 80 -4.85 -3.05 5.06
C ILE A 80 -5.62 -2.47 3.87
N TYR A 81 -4.93 -1.74 2.99
CA TYR A 81 -5.56 -1.12 1.82
C TYR A 81 -6.18 -2.17 0.89
N THR A 82 -5.40 -3.18 0.49
CA THR A 82 -5.81 -4.22 -0.46
C THR A 82 -6.99 -5.03 0.06
N TYR A 83 -7.00 -5.40 1.33
CA TYR A 83 -8.11 -6.21 1.84
C TYR A 83 -9.34 -5.39 2.21
N LEU A 84 -9.20 -4.08 2.45
CA LEU A 84 -10.36 -3.17 2.45
C LEU A 84 -10.97 -3.07 1.04
N THR A 85 -10.17 -2.90 -0.01
CA THR A 85 -10.71 -2.87 -1.38
C THR A 85 -11.37 -4.20 -1.75
N TYR A 86 -10.80 -5.36 -1.36
CA TYR A 86 -11.41 -6.67 -1.60
C TYR A 86 -12.70 -6.90 -0.81
N ALA A 87 -12.84 -6.32 0.38
CA ALA A 87 -14.04 -6.46 1.18
C ALA A 87 -15.19 -5.57 0.71
N PHE A 88 -14.89 -4.43 0.07
CA PHE A 88 -15.90 -3.43 -0.29
C PHE A 88 -16.14 -3.26 -1.80
N GLY A 89 -15.19 -3.62 -2.67
CA GLY A 89 -15.29 -3.43 -4.12
C GLY A 89 -15.92 -4.61 -4.85
N PRO A 90 -15.28 -5.79 -4.87
CA PRO A 90 -15.75 -6.95 -5.63
C PRO A 90 -17.12 -7.46 -5.19
N LYS A 91 -17.84 -8.09 -6.11
CA LYS A 91 -19.03 -8.88 -5.76
C LYS A 91 -18.71 -10.01 -4.79
N LEU A 92 -19.71 -10.35 -3.98
CA LEU A 92 -19.61 -11.39 -2.96
C LEU A 92 -19.17 -12.73 -3.57
N ASN A 93 -18.07 -13.27 -3.04
CA ASN A 93 -17.44 -14.52 -3.45
C ASN A 93 -17.05 -15.39 -2.24
N PRO A 94 -16.73 -16.69 -2.43
CA PRO A 94 -16.47 -17.63 -1.34
C PRO A 94 -15.34 -17.25 -0.37
N LEU A 95 -14.39 -16.40 -0.79
CA LEU A 95 -13.24 -16.00 0.04
C LEU A 95 -13.46 -14.70 0.82
N PHE A 96 -14.68 -14.14 0.80
CA PHE A 96 -15.02 -12.91 1.52
C PHE A 96 -14.60 -12.94 3.00
N LEU A 97 -14.84 -14.05 3.71
CA LEU A 97 -14.46 -14.19 5.12
C LEU A 97 -12.94 -14.20 5.32
N VAL A 98 -12.16 -14.66 4.33
CA VAL A 98 -10.70 -14.60 4.37
C VAL A 98 -10.25 -13.13 4.29
N TYR A 99 -10.85 -12.33 3.42
CA TYR A 99 -10.55 -10.91 3.30
C TYR A 99 -10.85 -10.19 4.62
N VAL A 100 -12.03 -10.45 5.19
CA VAL A 100 -12.47 -9.89 6.49
C VAL A 100 -11.53 -10.30 7.62
N ALA A 101 -10.98 -11.51 7.62
CA ALA A 101 -10.03 -11.95 8.64
C ALA A 101 -8.65 -11.26 8.52
N ILE A 102 -8.18 -10.98 7.30
CA ILE A 102 -6.89 -10.34 7.07
C ILE A 102 -6.88 -8.87 7.55
N ILE A 103 -8.00 -8.16 7.43
CA ILE A 103 -8.12 -6.74 7.82
C ILE A 103 -7.70 -6.49 9.29
N PRO A 104 -8.38 -7.06 10.32
CA PRO A 104 -8.04 -6.78 11.71
C PRO A 104 -6.64 -7.30 12.07
N LEU A 105 -6.20 -8.42 11.50
CA LEU A 105 -4.83 -8.93 11.70
C LEU A 105 -3.80 -7.91 11.20
N SER A 106 -4.01 -7.36 10.02
CA SER A 106 -3.11 -6.38 9.41
C SER A 106 -3.10 -5.06 10.17
N ILE A 107 -4.26 -4.59 10.63
CA ILE A 107 -4.38 -3.39 11.48
C ILE A 107 -3.65 -3.58 12.80
N LEU A 108 -3.88 -4.69 13.51
CA LEU A 108 -3.23 -4.95 14.79
C LEU A 108 -1.71 -5.11 14.63
N ALA A 109 -1.26 -5.85 13.62
CA ALA A 109 0.16 -6.00 13.30
C ALA A 109 0.80 -4.63 12.98
N PHE A 110 0.11 -3.78 12.21
CA PHE A 110 0.56 -2.45 11.86
C PHE A 110 0.68 -1.54 13.09
N VAL A 111 -0.33 -1.54 13.97
CA VAL A 111 -0.32 -0.76 15.22
C VAL A 111 0.84 -1.21 16.12
N PHE A 112 1.06 -2.52 16.29
CA PHE A 112 2.18 -3.00 17.08
C PHE A 112 3.54 -2.65 16.44
N ALA A 113 3.66 -2.72 15.11
CA ALA A 113 4.85 -2.27 14.40
C ALA A 113 5.10 -0.77 14.63
N LEU A 114 4.07 0.07 14.56
CA LEU A 114 4.16 1.51 14.86
C LEU A 114 4.63 1.78 16.29
N ILE A 115 4.07 1.07 17.28
CA ILE A 115 4.50 1.20 18.69
C ILE A 115 5.98 0.86 18.84
N GLN A 116 6.46 -0.18 18.15
CA GLN A 116 7.89 -0.53 18.18
C GLN A 116 8.76 0.54 17.53
N ILE A 117 8.35 1.05 16.38
CA ILE A 117 9.08 2.10 15.65
C ILE A 117 9.13 3.39 16.46
N TYR A 118 8.02 3.79 17.10
CA TYR A 118 7.93 5.04 17.87
C TYR A 118 8.89 5.07 19.07
N ARG A 119 9.29 3.89 19.58
CA ARG A 119 10.29 3.75 20.65
C ARG A 119 11.74 3.87 20.16
N LEU A 120 11.98 3.93 18.85
CA LEU A 120 13.31 4.09 18.30
C LEU A 120 13.70 5.56 18.30
N LEU A 121 14.95 5.83 18.67
CA LEU A 121 15.58 7.11 18.41
C LEU A 121 16.10 7.11 16.98
N ILE A 122 15.65 8.09 16.20
CA ILE A 122 16.02 8.26 14.80
C ILE A 122 16.97 9.44 14.73
N LYS A 123 18.27 9.17 14.51
CA LYS A 123 19.26 10.19 14.17
C LYS A 123 19.36 10.32 12.65
N GLU A 124 19.50 11.56 12.20
CA GLU A 124 19.50 11.94 10.78
C GLU A 124 20.86 12.49 10.34
N GLU A 125 21.25 12.23 9.09
CA GLU A 125 22.53 12.70 8.52
C GLU A 125 22.42 13.44 7.18
N SER A 126 21.24 13.58 6.55
CA SER A 126 21.15 14.12 5.18
C SER A 126 19.93 15.02 4.94
N HIS A 127 20.18 16.25 4.47
CA HIS A 127 19.12 17.25 4.20
C HIS A 127 18.40 17.06 2.86
N TRP A 128 19.09 16.58 1.82
CA TRP A 128 18.52 16.52 0.45
C TRP A 128 17.55 15.35 0.25
N THR A 129 17.87 14.17 0.79
CA THR A 129 17.01 12.97 0.67
C THR A 129 15.63 13.23 1.27
N PHE A 130 15.56 13.93 2.40
CA PHE A 130 14.30 14.22 3.07
C PHE A 130 13.46 15.23 2.31
N ARG A 131 14.10 16.23 1.70
CA ARG A 131 13.40 17.20 0.86
C ARG A 131 12.79 16.53 -0.37
N ILE A 132 13.53 15.66 -1.05
CA ILE A 132 13.03 14.93 -2.23
C ILE A 132 11.90 13.97 -1.82
N ALA A 133 12.08 13.19 -0.75
CA ALA A 133 11.04 12.30 -0.25
C ALA A 133 9.77 13.06 0.17
N SER A 134 9.92 14.23 0.80
CA SER A 134 8.78 15.07 1.18
C SER A 134 8.06 15.59 -0.05
N LEU A 135 8.79 16.15 -1.03
CA LEU A 135 8.22 16.66 -2.27
C LEU A 135 7.49 15.56 -3.06
N TYR A 136 8.07 14.35 -3.11
CA TYR A 136 7.41 13.19 -3.70
C TYR A 136 6.06 12.89 -3.01
N LEU A 137 6.01 12.84 -1.67
CA LEU A 137 4.77 12.58 -0.96
C LEU A 137 3.74 13.70 -1.16
N LEU A 138 4.17 14.95 -1.12
CA LEU A 138 3.27 16.09 -1.37
C LEU A 138 2.73 16.07 -2.81
N ALA A 139 3.58 15.78 -3.79
CA ALA A 139 3.17 15.64 -5.18
C ALA A 139 2.22 14.46 -5.37
N MET A 140 2.48 13.31 -4.74
CA MET A 140 1.60 12.14 -4.79
C MET A 140 0.24 12.44 -4.15
N GLY A 141 0.22 13.09 -2.99
CA GLY A 141 -1.01 13.52 -2.32
C GLY A 141 -1.83 14.48 -3.19
N LEU A 142 -1.18 15.51 -3.76
CA LEU A 142 -1.83 16.46 -4.66
C LEU A 142 -2.37 15.77 -5.93
N MET A 143 -1.57 14.92 -6.54
CA MET A 143 -1.94 14.17 -7.74
C MET A 143 -3.17 13.30 -7.50
N LEU A 144 -3.19 12.50 -6.41
CA LEU A 144 -4.35 11.67 -6.06
C LEU A 144 -5.57 12.51 -5.71
N SER A 145 -5.41 13.62 -4.98
CA SER A 145 -6.51 14.55 -4.72
C SER A 145 -7.13 15.06 -6.01
N LEU A 146 -6.31 15.54 -6.95
CA LEU A 146 -6.80 16.08 -8.22
C LEU A 146 -7.46 14.99 -9.07
N LEU A 147 -6.82 13.82 -9.17
CA LEU A 147 -7.35 12.69 -9.93
C LEU A 147 -8.75 12.29 -9.43
N TRP A 148 -8.90 12.04 -8.14
CA TRP A 148 -10.16 11.53 -7.59
C TRP A 148 -11.23 12.61 -7.49
N LEU A 149 -10.90 13.85 -7.12
CA LEU A 149 -11.89 14.93 -7.09
C LEU A 149 -12.40 15.26 -8.49
N PHE A 150 -11.53 15.23 -9.51
CA PHE A 150 -11.93 15.44 -10.89
C PHE A 150 -12.81 14.29 -11.40
N ASP A 151 -12.42 13.04 -11.17
CA ASP A 151 -13.19 11.87 -11.60
C ASP A 151 -14.56 11.80 -10.91
N ILE A 152 -14.64 12.08 -9.60
CA ILE A 152 -15.91 12.18 -8.87
C ILE A 152 -16.81 13.26 -9.48
N TYR A 153 -16.26 14.46 -9.72
CA TYR A 153 -17.02 15.56 -10.30
C TYR A 153 -17.54 15.20 -11.70
N SER A 154 -16.66 14.68 -12.56
CA SER A 154 -16.96 14.17 -13.90
C SER A 154 -18.06 13.11 -13.90
N TYR A 155 -18.01 12.16 -12.96
CA TYR A 155 -19.04 11.13 -12.80
C TYR A 155 -20.41 11.74 -12.44
N LEU A 156 -20.43 12.73 -11.53
CA LEU A 156 -21.68 13.38 -11.09
C LEU A 156 -22.37 14.19 -12.18
N ILE A 157 -21.63 14.70 -13.17
CA ILE A 157 -22.19 15.40 -14.33
C ILE A 157 -22.50 14.48 -15.51
N GLY A 158 -22.26 13.17 -15.38
CA GLY A 158 -22.57 12.16 -16.40
C GLY A 158 -21.48 11.94 -17.45
N GLU A 159 -20.28 12.52 -17.27
CA GLU A 159 -19.14 12.41 -18.19
C GLU A 159 -17.89 11.94 -17.43
N PRO A 160 -17.84 10.66 -16.98
CA PRO A 160 -16.74 10.15 -16.16
C PRO A 160 -15.38 10.31 -16.86
N PHE A 161 -14.37 10.77 -16.12
CA PHE A 161 -13.06 11.04 -16.66
C PHE A 161 -12.27 9.75 -16.90
N LEU A 162 -12.26 8.87 -15.90
CA LEU A 162 -11.69 7.54 -16.02
C LEU A 162 -12.71 6.59 -16.62
N LYS A 163 -12.28 5.85 -17.63
CA LYS A 163 -13.16 4.87 -18.29
C LYS A 163 -13.19 3.59 -17.48
N ASN A 164 -14.32 3.34 -16.80
CA ASN A 164 -14.63 2.01 -16.28
C ASN A 164 -15.58 1.30 -17.27
N PRO A 165 -15.16 0.23 -17.96
CA PRO A 165 -16.05 -0.56 -18.82
C PRO A 165 -17.27 -1.13 -18.07
N GLY A 166 -17.16 -1.38 -16.77
CA GLY A 166 -18.27 -1.79 -15.91
C GLY A 166 -19.22 -0.66 -15.50
N GLY A 167 -18.90 0.60 -15.84
CA GLY A 167 -19.73 1.78 -15.62
C GLY A 167 -19.85 2.24 -14.17
N ALA A 168 -19.39 1.45 -13.20
CA ALA A 168 -19.47 1.78 -11.78
C ALA A 168 -18.39 2.79 -11.35
N PRO A 169 -18.68 3.67 -10.37
CA PRO A 169 -17.68 4.56 -9.80
C PRO A 169 -16.74 3.79 -8.86
N TYR A 170 -15.50 4.26 -8.71
CA TYR A 170 -14.51 3.65 -7.81
C TYR A 170 -14.68 4.09 -6.35
N GLN A 171 -15.90 3.99 -5.80
CA GLN A 171 -16.27 4.59 -4.51
C GLN A 171 -15.34 4.19 -3.36
N GLU A 172 -14.99 2.91 -3.26
CA GLU A 172 -14.09 2.38 -2.25
C GLU A 172 -12.67 2.94 -2.41
N ILE A 173 -12.20 3.12 -3.64
CA ILE A 173 -10.88 3.70 -3.93
C ILE A 173 -10.90 5.19 -3.58
N TYR A 174 -11.92 5.94 -3.99
CA TYR A 174 -12.09 7.35 -3.64
C TYR A 174 -12.04 7.55 -2.13
N ALA A 175 -12.80 6.75 -1.38
CA ALA A 175 -12.88 6.86 0.08
C ALA A 175 -11.54 6.54 0.75
N LEU A 176 -10.85 5.47 0.34
CA LEU A 176 -9.57 5.09 0.93
C LEU A 176 -8.46 6.08 0.58
N ASP A 177 -8.42 6.55 -0.67
CA ASP A 177 -7.37 7.45 -1.10
C ASP A 177 -7.54 8.85 -0.49
N LEU A 178 -8.72 9.45 -0.62
CA LEU A 178 -8.99 10.79 -0.09
C LEU A 178 -9.07 10.81 1.45
N GLY A 179 -9.58 9.73 2.06
CA GLY A 179 -9.76 9.64 3.52
C GLY A 179 -8.50 9.23 4.28
N ILE A 180 -7.58 8.47 3.66
CA ILE A 180 -6.44 7.88 4.36
C ILE A 180 -5.12 8.20 3.66
N VAL A 181 -4.97 7.85 2.38
CA VAL A 181 -3.68 7.93 1.66
C VAL A 181 -3.24 9.38 1.50
N VAL A 182 -4.10 10.24 1.00
CA VAL A 182 -3.84 11.66 0.75
C VAL A 182 -3.48 12.40 2.05
N PRO A 183 -4.26 12.32 3.14
CA PRO A 183 -3.88 12.91 4.42
C PRO A 183 -2.53 12.41 4.94
N ALA A 184 -2.26 11.10 4.83
CA ALA A 184 -0.98 10.53 5.25
C ALA A 184 0.20 11.06 4.42
N CYS A 185 0.01 11.27 3.12
CA CYS A 185 1.01 11.86 2.23
C CYS A 185 1.33 13.30 2.62
N PHE A 186 0.30 14.14 2.79
CA PHE A 186 0.48 15.53 3.19
C PHE A 186 1.08 15.66 4.58
N TYR A 187 0.55 14.94 5.57
CA TYR A 187 1.08 14.98 6.93
C TYR A 187 2.51 14.44 6.99
N GLY A 188 2.79 13.30 6.36
CA GLY A 188 4.12 12.70 6.30
C GLY A 188 5.13 13.64 5.65
N GLY A 189 4.82 14.17 4.46
CA GLY A 189 5.68 15.10 3.73
C GLY A 189 5.95 16.40 4.50
N ILE A 190 4.92 17.05 5.06
CA ILE A 190 5.07 18.28 5.85
C ILE A 190 5.92 18.03 7.10
N GLN A 191 5.63 16.95 7.83
CA GLN A 191 6.34 16.64 9.07
C GLN A 191 7.78 16.17 8.82
N LEU A 192 8.06 15.56 7.67
CA LEU A 192 9.41 15.21 7.24
C LEU A 192 10.23 16.47 6.93
N LEU A 193 9.65 17.48 6.25
CA LEU A 193 10.29 18.79 6.07
C LEU A 193 10.58 19.48 7.41
N ARG A 194 9.66 19.34 8.37
CA ARG A 194 9.81 19.86 9.74
C ARG A 194 10.70 19.00 10.64
N ARG A 195 11.24 17.90 10.12
CA ARG A 195 12.17 17.00 10.84
C ARG A 195 11.61 16.49 12.16
N LYS A 196 10.33 16.12 12.14
CA LYS A 196 9.66 15.53 13.29
C LYS A 196 9.72 14.01 13.19
N GLN A 197 9.79 13.34 14.33
CA GLN A 197 9.82 11.87 14.39
C GLN A 197 8.63 11.24 13.64
N SER A 198 7.43 11.81 13.76
CA SER A 198 6.26 11.33 13.00
C SER A 198 6.42 11.47 11.49
N GLY A 199 7.14 12.49 11.02
CA GLY A 199 7.48 12.68 9.61
C GLY A 199 8.38 11.57 9.06
N TYR A 200 9.42 11.17 9.79
CA TYR A 200 10.28 10.04 9.40
C TYR A 200 9.51 8.73 9.30
N ILE A 201 8.66 8.45 10.30
CA ILE A 201 7.90 7.20 10.40
C ILE A 201 6.89 7.11 9.27
N ILE A 202 6.01 8.11 9.14
CA ILE A 202 4.93 8.09 8.16
C ILE A 202 5.50 8.13 6.74
N SER A 203 6.53 8.94 6.49
CA SER A 203 7.13 9.00 5.15
C SER A 203 7.76 7.68 4.74
N ALA A 204 8.51 7.02 5.62
CA ALA A 204 9.10 5.72 5.32
C ALA A 204 8.03 4.66 5.02
N ILE A 205 6.94 4.64 5.80
CA ILE A 205 5.80 3.74 5.59
C ILE A 205 5.13 4.02 4.25
N MET A 206 4.85 5.30 3.95
CA MET A 206 4.16 5.70 2.72
C MET A 206 5.00 5.45 1.46
N LEU A 207 6.33 5.60 1.52
CA LEU A 207 7.21 5.28 0.39
C LEU A 207 7.27 3.78 0.10
N VAL A 208 7.26 2.94 1.15
CA VAL A 208 7.18 1.48 0.98
C VAL A 208 5.80 1.09 0.44
N LYS A 209 4.71 1.65 1.01
CA LYS A 209 3.35 1.42 0.53
C LYS A 209 3.19 1.85 -0.92
N SER A 210 3.77 2.99 -1.32
CA SER A 210 3.66 3.46 -2.70
C SER A 210 4.38 2.53 -3.68
N ALA A 211 5.54 1.99 -3.28
CA ALA A 211 6.26 0.98 -4.06
C ALA A 211 5.44 -0.32 -4.22
N THR A 212 4.88 -0.85 -3.14
CA THR A 212 4.11 -2.11 -3.20
C THR A 212 2.77 -1.93 -3.92
N MET A 213 2.08 -0.81 -3.70
CA MET A 213 0.84 -0.49 -4.41
C MET A 213 1.10 -0.26 -5.90
N GLY A 214 2.16 0.45 -6.26
CA GLY A 214 2.53 0.67 -7.65
C GLY A 214 2.83 -0.65 -8.39
N LEU A 215 3.53 -1.58 -7.74
CA LEU A 215 3.75 -2.93 -8.28
C LEU A 215 2.44 -3.66 -8.56
N ALA A 216 1.47 -3.54 -7.65
CA ALA A 216 0.16 -4.14 -7.83
C ALA A 216 -0.62 -3.49 -8.97
N LEU A 217 -0.62 -2.16 -9.08
CA LEU A 217 -1.25 -1.43 -10.18
C LEU A 217 -0.63 -1.78 -11.55
N ILE A 218 0.69 -1.97 -11.63
CA ILE A 218 1.36 -2.47 -12.84
C ILE A 218 0.86 -3.87 -13.19
N SER A 219 0.78 -4.76 -12.20
CA SER A 219 0.29 -6.13 -12.40
C SER A 219 -1.19 -6.17 -12.85
N MET A 220 -2.05 -5.34 -12.25
CA MET A 220 -3.43 -5.13 -12.69
C MET A 220 -3.51 -4.64 -14.15
N THR A 221 -2.69 -3.64 -14.48
CA THR A 221 -2.62 -3.06 -15.83
C THR A 221 -2.22 -4.12 -16.87
N ILE A 222 -1.22 -4.95 -16.56
CA ILE A 222 -0.79 -6.04 -17.43
C ILE A 222 -1.92 -7.07 -17.60
N ALA A 223 -2.58 -7.47 -16.51
CA ALA A 223 -3.66 -8.45 -16.56
C ALA A 223 -4.84 -7.98 -17.41
N VAL A 224 -5.24 -6.70 -17.28
CA VAL A 224 -6.26 -6.06 -18.12
C VAL A 224 -5.86 -6.05 -19.59
N TYR A 225 -4.60 -5.68 -19.89
CA TYR A 225 -4.10 -5.69 -21.27
C TYR A 225 -4.11 -7.09 -21.90
N LEU A 226 -3.74 -8.12 -21.14
CA LEU A 226 -3.79 -9.51 -21.60
C LEU A 226 -5.21 -10.00 -21.90
N GLN A 227 -6.24 -9.35 -21.35
CA GLN A 227 -7.65 -9.60 -21.66
C GLN A 227 -8.14 -8.81 -22.90
N GLY A 228 -7.24 -8.11 -23.60
CA GLY A 228 -7.56 -7.39 -24.85
C GLY A 228 -8.07 -5.97 -24.67
N TYR A 229 -8.02 -5.43 -23.45
CA TYR A 229 -8.36 -4.03 -23.19
C TYR A 229 -7.19 -3.09 -23.53
N GLU A 230 -7.52 -1.87 -23.94
CA GLU A 230 -6.52 -0.85 -24.26
C GLU A 230 -5.79 -0.35 -23.00
N LEU A 231 -4.50 -0.06 -23.15
CA LEU A 231 -3.69 0.54 -22.10
C LEU A 231 -3.90 2.05 -22.04
N GLU A 232 -4.20 2.56 -20.85
CA GLU A 232 -4.11 3.99 -20.58
C GLU A 232 -2.63 4.38 -20.34
N GLY A 233 -1.92 4.72 -21.42
CA GLY A 233 -0.46 4.94 -21.39
C GLY A 233 0.00 5.93 -20.31
N VAL A 234 -0.80 6.97 -20.02
CA VAL A 234 -0.51 7.93 -18.94
C VAL A 234 -0.52 7.24 -17.57
N LEU A 235 -1.53 6.40 -17.28
CA LEU A 235 -1.60 5.65 -16.04
C LEU A 235 -0.45 4.65 -15.90
N VAL A 236 -0.08 3.96 -17.00
CA VAL A 236 1.06 3.02 -16.98
C VAL A 236 2.35 3.72 -16.55
N ILE A 237 2.64 4.88 -17.15
CA ILE A 237 3.81 5.70 -16.80
C ILE A 237 3.72 6.17 -15.34
N LEU A 238 2.54 6.61 -14.91
CA LEU A 238 2.29 7.05 -13.54
C LEU A 238 2.60 5.95 -12.51
N TRP A 239 2.09 4.74 -12.74
CA TRP A 239 2.32 3.57 -11.88
C TRP A 239 3.79 3.16 -11.86
N ALA A 240 4.47 3.20 -13.00
CA ALA A 240 5.91 2.96 -13.08
C ALA A 240 6.70 3.97 -12.25
N ILE A 241 6.40 5.27 -12.39
CA ILE A 241 7.05 6.34 -11.61
C ILE A 241 6.80 6.14 -10.11
N ILE A 242 5.56 5.90 -9.71
CA ILE A 242 5.20 5.69 -8.29
C ILE A 242 5.97 4.50 -7.72
N THR A 243 6.03 3.39 -8.45
CA THR A 243 6.72 2.15 -8.04
C THR A 243 8.21 2.39 -7.85
N VAL A 244 8.88 2.91 -8.89
CA VAL A 244 10.32 3.09 -8.93
C VAL A 244 10.76 4.18 -7.96
N ALA A 245 10.09 5.33 -7.96
CA ALA A 245 10.41 6.43 -7.03
C ALA A 245 10.14 6.02 -5.58
N GLY A 246 9.02 5.34 -5.28
CA GLY A 246 8.72 4.83 -3.94
C GLY A 246 9.80 3.86 -3.44
N LEU A 247 10.23 2.93 -4.31
CA LEU A 247 11.29 1.97 -3.98
C LEU A 247 12.63 2.67 -3.76
N ILE A 248 13.08 3.52 -4.68
CA ILE A 248 14.37 4.21 -4.57
C ILE A 248 14.38 5.12 -3.34
N LEU A 249 13.33 5.92 -3.14
CA LEU A 249 13.27 6.87 -2.03
C LEU A 249 13.13 6.16 -0.69
N SER A 250 12.39 5.05 -0.60
CA SER A 250 12.35 4.26 0.65
C SER A 250 13.72 3.70 1.01
N LEU A 251 14.45 3.14 0.03
CA LEU A 251 15.81 2.63 0.24
C LEU A 251 16.78 3.74 0.65
N LEU A 252 16.75 4.88 -0.05
CA LEU A 252 17.60 6.03 0.28
C LEU A 252 17.27 6.60 1.66
N LEU A 253 15.98 6.78 1.98
CA LEU A 253 15.54 7.32 3.26
C LEU A 253 15.96 6.41 4.41
N LEU A 254 15.66 5.11 4.32
CA LEU A 254 16.02 4.13 5.35
C LEU A 254 17.53 3.98 5.50
N ARG A 255 18.32 4.09 4.42
CA ARG A 255 19.79 4.11 4.51
C ARG A 255 20.30 5.26 5.37
N ARG A 256 19.64 6.42 5.37
CA ARG A 256 20.01 7.61 6.17
C ARG A 256 19.55 7.58 7.62
N PHE A 257 18.72 6.61 8.03
CA PHE A 257 18.34 6.46 9.42
C PHE A 257 19.43 5.73 10.21
N GLN A 258 19.91 6.39 11.26
CA GLN A 258 20.64 5.76 12.35
C GLN A 258 19.65 5.48 13.48
N LEU A 259 19.38 4.20 13.72
CA LEU A 259 18.35 3.75 14.64
C LEU A 259 19.00 3.17 15.89
N THR A 260 18.64 3.72 17.05
CA THR A 260 19.01 3.14 18.35
C THR A 260 17.76 2.90 19.19
N PRO A 261 17.74 1.85 20.04
CA PRO A 261 16.65 1.67 21.00
C PRO A 261 16.53 2.89 21.91
N GLY A 262 15.34 3.47 22.06
CA GLY A 262 15.09 4.52 23.06
C GLY A 262 15.27 3.98 24.47
N LYS A 263 15.78 4.83 25.37
CA LYS A 263 15.79 4.51 26.81
C LYS A 263 14.33 4.37 27.27
N ARG A 264 14.04 3.28 27.99
CA ARG A 264 12.71 2.99 28.55
C ARG A 264 12.29 4.06 29.54
#